data_AF-A0A5C5FJD8-F1
#
_entry.id   AF-A0A5C5FJD8-F1
#
_cell.length_a   1.000
_cell.length_b   1.000
_cell.length_c   1.000
_cell.angle_alpha   90.00
_cell.angle_beta   90.00
_cell.angle_gamma   90.00
#
_symmetry.space_group_name_H-M   'P 1'
#
loop_
_entity.id
_entity.type
_entity.pdbx_description
1 polymer ?
#
loop_
_entity_poly.entity_id
_entity_poly.type
_entity_poly.pdbx_seq_one_letter_code
_entity_poly.pdbx_strand_id
1 'polypeptide(L)'
;MPILPASASLAWKAGAVLTSSGIMAGAFGAHALAPRLGEKAATWGMASQYAILNGIGLLAISQHPTYCKRLSVPLIIAGTTLFSGSIFALLLYKDRMGSFARVVGPTTPIGGLLMIGGYLSLLF
;
A
#
# COMPACT_ATOMS: atom_id res chain seq x y z
N MET A 1 -24.82 -4.79 -14.73
CA MET A 1 -23.70 -4.19 -13.96
C MET A 1 -23.20 -3.00 -14.75
N PRO A 2 -23.07 -1.80 -14.15
CA PRO A 2 -22.48 -0.68 -14.88
C PRO A 2 -21.03 -1.06 -15.23
N ILE A 3 -20.67 -0.95 -16.51
CA ILE A 3 -19.31 -1.22 -16.98
C ILE A 3 -18.48 -0.01 -16.55
N LEU A 4 -17.86 -0.08 -15.38
CA LEU A 4 -16.89 0.93 -14.95
C LEU A 4 -15.78 1.01 -16.00
N PRO A 5 -15.26 2.21 -16.33
CA PRO A 5 -14.07 2.32 -17.17
C PRO A 5 -12.92 1.49 -16.55
N ALA A 6 -12.04 0.93 -17.38
CA ALA A 6 -11.02 -0.04 -16.94
C ALA A 6 -10.20 0.43 -15.72
N SER A 7 -9.89 1.73 -15.65
CA SER A 7 -9.20 2.36 -14.52
C SER A 7 -10.00 2.32 -13.22
N ALA A 8 -11.32 2.50 -13.28
CA ALA A 8 -12.20 2.44 -12.11
C ALA A 8 -12.39 1.00 -11.61
N SER A 9 -12.50 0.02 -12.52
CA SER A 9 -12.53 -1.40 -12.13
C SER A 9 -11.21 -1.84 -11.46
N LEU A 10 -10.07 -1.41 -12.02
CA LEU A 10 -8.77 -1.68 -11.42
C LEU A 10 -8.63 -1.03 -10.04
N ALA A 11 -8.99 0.25 -9.92
CA ALA A 11 -8.95 0.98 -8.66
C ALA A 11 -9.81 0.31 -7.58
N TRP A 12 -11.03 -0.10 -7.92
CA TRP A 12 -11.92 -0.80 -6.99
C TRP A 12 -11.31 -2.11 -6.48
N LYS A 13 -10.86 -2.97 -7.40
CA LYS A 13 -10.26 -4.27 -7.06
C LYS A 13 -9.00 -4.09 -6.22
N ALA A 14 -8.10 -3.21 -6.65
CA ALA A 14 -6.86 -2.94 -5.94
C ALA A 14 -7.12 -2.32 -4.56
N GLY A 15 -8.07 -1.39 -4.47
CA GLY A 15 -8.49 -0.79 -3.21
C GLY A 15 -8.98 -1.85 -2.22
N ALA A 16 -9.88 -2.74 -2.65
CA ALA A 16 -10.37 -3.84 -1.83
C ALA A 16 -9.24 -4.77 -1.34
N VAL A 17 -8.31 -5.14 -2.23
CA VAL A 17 -7.17 -6.00 -1.89
C VAL A 17 -6.22 -5.32 -0.91
N LEU A 18 -5.85 -4.06 -1.15
CA LEU A 18 -4.93 -3.34 -0.28
C LEU A 18 -5.54 -3.06 1.10
N THR A 19 -6.81 -2.66 1.15
CA THR A 19 -7.50 -2.42 2.43
C THR A 19 -7.64 -3.70 3.23
N SER A 20 -8.09 -4.81 2.63
CA SER A 20 -8.20 -6.09 3.33
C SER A 20 -6.84 -6.61 3.79
N SER A 21 -5.81 -6.52 2.95
CA SER A 21 -4.44 -6.93 3.31
C SER A 21 -3.90 -6.09 4.47
N GLY A 22 -4.14 -4.78 4.45
CA GLY A 22 -3.78 -3.89 5.54
C GLY A 22 -4.52 -4.23 6.84
N ILE A 23 -5.82 -4.48 6.80
CA ILE A 23 -6.59 -4.91 7.99
C ILE A 23 -6.04 -6.21 8.56
N MET A 24 -5.80 -7.20 7.70
CA MET A 24 -5.19 -8.47 8.10
C MET A 24 -3.83 -8.23 8.77
N ALA A 25 -2.93 -7.49 8.10
CA ALA A 25 -1.61 -7.19 8.64
C ALA A 25 -1.70 -6.46 9.99
N GLY A 26 -2.59 -5.47 10.14
CA GLY A 26 -2.79 -4.76 11.40
C GLY A 26 -3.29 -5.66 12.53
N ALA A 27 -4.30 -6.48 12.25
CA ALA A 27 -4.87 -7.41 13.24
C ALA A 27 -3.86 -8.48 13.69
N PHE A 28 -3.20 -9.15 12.74
CA PHE A 28 -2.15 -10.13 13.04
C PHE A 28 -0.91 -9.48 13.66
N GLY A 29 -0.58 -8.27 13.22
CA GLY A 29 0.51 -7.44 13.74
C GLY A 29 0.37 -7.20 15.23
N ALA A 30 -0.79 -6.71 15.66
CA ALA A 30 -1.07 -6.34 17.03
C ALA A 30 -1.10 -7.56 17.98
N HIS A 31 -1.63 -8.69 17.54
CA HIS A 31 -1.88 -9.84 18.41
C HIS A 31 -0.78 -10.92 18.35
N ALA A 32 -0.32 -11.27 17.16
CA ALA A 32 0.57 -12.42 16.95
C ALA A 32 2.03 -12.02 16.76
N LEU A 33 2.31 -10.85 16.16
CA LEU A 33 3.66 -10.43 15.83
C LEU A 33 4.25 -9.41 16.79
N ALA A 34 3.45 -8.61 17.49
CA ALA A 34 3.93 -7.53 18.36
C ALA A 34 5.00 -7.98 19.38
N PRO A 35 4.85 -9.12 20.09
CA PRO A 35 5.88 -9.59 21.02
C PRO A 35 7.23 -9.93 20.33
N ARG A 36 7.19 -10.34 19.06
CA ARG A 36 8.39 -10.67 18.28
C ARG A 36 9.03 -9.44 17.64
N LEU A 37 8.23 -8.42 17.32
CA LEU A 37 8.67 -7.21 16.66
C LEU A 37 9.27 -6.19 17.64
N GLY A 38 8.84 -6.20 18.91
CA GLY A 38 9.28 -5.23 19.92
C GLY A 38 9.02 -3.80 19.45
N GLU A 39 10.03 -2.94 19.48
CA GLU A 39 9.93 -1.54 19.02
C GLU A 39 9.51 -1.41 17.54
N LYS A 40 9.78 -2.42 16.71
CA LYS A 40 9.42 -2.43 15.29
C LYS A 40 7.92 -2.66 15.05
N ALA A 41 7.15 -2.99 16.10
CA ALA A 41 5.70 -3.14 16.00
C ALA A 41 5.02 -1.83 15.54
N ALA A 42 5.56 -0.67 15.93
CA ALA A 42 5.09 0.63 15.46
C ALA A 42 5.30 0.79 13.94
N THR A 43 6.47 0.39 13.42
CA THR A 43 6.78 0.42 11.99
C THR A 43 5.87 -0.51 11.18
N TRP A 44 5.56 -1.70 11.72
CA TRP A 44 4.58 -2.61 11.14
C TRP A 44 3.18 -1.99 11.09
N GLY A 45 2.73 -1.41 12.20
CA GLY A 45 1.44 -0.72 12.30
C GLY A 45 1.33 0.42 11.29
N MET A 46 2.39 1.21 11.10
CA MET A 46 2.44 2.26 10.09
C MET A 46 2.28 1.68 8.67
N ALA A 47 3.03 0.63 8.30
CA ALA A 47 2.88 0.01 6.98
C ALA A 47 1.46 -0.52 6.73
N SER A 48 0.84 -1.11 7.76
CA SER A 48 -0.56 -1.52 7.74
C SER A 48 -1.51 -0.34 7.51
N GLN A 49 -1.34 0.76 8.25
CA GLN A 49 -2.18 1.95 8.10
C GLN A 49 -2.07 2.55 6.70
N TYR A 50 -0.85 2.65 6.13
CA TYR A 50 -0.66 3.14 4.78
C TYR A 50 -1.36 2.26 3.73
N ALA A 51 -1.34 0.93 3.89
CA ALA A 51 -2.08 0.02 3.00
C ALA A 51 -3.60 0.22 3.09
N ILE A 52 -4.13 0.39 4.31
CA ILE A 52 -5.55 0.66 4.55
C ILE A 52 -5.97 1.98 3.91
N LEU A 53 -5.28 3.07 4.24
CA LEU A 53 -5.63 4.42 3.81
C LEU A 53 -5.57 4.57 2.29
N ASN A 54 -4.52 4.06 1.65
CA ASN A 54 -4.41 4.10 0.19
C ASN A 54 -5.43 3.16 -0.48
N GLY A 55 -5.73 2.00 0.11
CA GLY A 55 -6.77 1.12 -0.39
C GLY A 55 -8.17 1.78 -0.33
N ILE A 56 -8.49 2.45 0.77
CA ILE A 56 -9.73 3.24 0.92
C ILE A 56 -9.72 4.41 -0.07
N GLY A 57 -8.58 5.07 -0.25
CA GLY A 57 -8.40 6.12 -1.25
C GLY A 57 -8.71 5.64 -2.67
N LEU A 58 -8.22 4.46 -3.05
CA LEU A 58 -8.52 3.85 -4.36
C LEU A 58 -10.01 3.49 -4.52
N LEU A 59 -10.65 2.97 -3.46
CA LEU A 59 -12.09 2.73 -3.45
C LEU A 59 -12.85 4.04 -3.68
N ALA A 60 -12.49 5.12 -2.99
CA ALA A 60 -13.10 6.45 -3.18
C ALA A 60 -12.87 6.99 -4.60
N ILE A 61 -11.62 6.94 -5.10
CA ILE A 61 -11.27 7.40 -6.46
C ILE A 61 -12.04 6.63 -7.53
N SER A 62 -12.27 5.33 -7.34
CA SER A 62 -13.00 4.50 -8.31
C SER A 62 -14.46 4.92 -8.52
N GLN A 63 -15.05 5.61 -7.53
CA GLN A 63 -16.43 6.09 -7.59
C GLN A 63 -16.55 7.45 -8.27
N HIS A 64 -15.43 8.14 -8.51
CA HIS A 64 -15.45 9.47 -9.10
C HIS A 64 -15.15 9.41 -10.61
N PRO A 65 -16.11 9.71 -11.50
CA PRO A 65 -15.96 9.53 -12.95
C PRO A 65 -14.84 10.40 -13.55
N THR A 66 -14.65 11.63 -13.06
CA THR A 66 -13.63 12.58 -13.57
C THR A 66 -12.23 12.36 -12.98
N TYR A 67 -12.13 12.12 -11.67
CA TYR A 67 -10.86 12.03 -10.95
C TYR A 67 -10.28 10.60 -10.91
N CYS A 68 -10.96 9.61 -11.48
CA CYS A 68 -10.37 8.31 -11.79
C CYS A 68 -9.39 8.43 -12.98
N LYS A 69 -8.32 9.22 -12.79
CA LYS A 69 -7.29 9.47 -13.78
C LYS A 69 -6.39 8.25 -13.94
N ARG A 70 -5.90 8.03 -15.17
CA ARG A 70 -5.03 6.90 -15.48
C ARG A 70 -3.72 6.89 -14.70
N LEU A 71 -3.21 8.03 -14.24
CA LEU A 71 -1.94 8.11 -13.50
C LEU A 71 -2.11 7.86 -12.00
N SER A 72 -3.20 8.34 -11.37
CA SER A 72 -3.38 8.22 -9.92
C SER A 72 -3.44 6.76 -9.47
N VAL A 73 -4.24 5.95 -10.17
CA VAL A 73 -4.46 4.53 -9.85
C VAL A 73 -3.17 3.71 -9.83
N PRO A 74 -2.38 3.61 -10.93
CA PRO A 74 -1.16 2.80 -10.93
C PRO A 74 -0.08 3.36 -9.99
N LEU A 75 0.01 4.68 -9.82
CA LEU A 75 1.00 5.30 -8.90
C LEU A 75 0.67 4.96 -7.44
N ILE A 76 -0.59 5.05 -7.02
CA ILE A 76 -1.01 4.67 -5.67
C ILE A 76 -0.81 3.17 -5.44
N ILE A 77 -1.21 2.32 -6.40
CA ILE A 77 -1.03 0.85 -6.28
C ILE A 77 0.45 0.49 -6.14
N ALA A 78 1.29 0.97 -7.06
CA ALA A 78 2.72 0.70 -7.03
C ALA A 78 3.37 1.29 -5.78
N GLY A 79 3.01 2.52 -5.42
CA GLY A 79 3.53 3.22 -4.27
C GLY A 79 3.23 2.51 -2.95
N THR A 80 1.96 2.13 -2.73
CA THR A 80 1.55 1.39 -1.53
C THR A 80 2.20 0.01 -1.47
N THR A 81 2.28 -0.70 -2.60
CA THR A 81 2.92 -2.02 -2.65
C THR A 81 4.40 -1.94 -2.31
N LEU A 82 5.12 -0.95 -2.88
CA LEU A 82 6.54 -0.75 -2.62
C LEU A 82 6.82 -0.21 -1.22
N PHE A 83 5.94 0.62 -0.65
CA PHE A 83 6.09 1.19 0.68
C PHE A 83 5.73 0.19 1.78
N SER A 84 4.49 -0.28 1.79
CA SER A 84 4.01 -1.17 2.86
C SER A 84 4.57 -2.59 2.69
N GLY A 85 4.64 -3.09 1.46
CA GLY A 85 5.15 -4.41 1.17
C GLY A 85 6.63 -4.57 1.51
N SER A 86 7.48 -3.56 1.25
CA SER A 86 8.90 -3.62 1.62
C SER A 86 9.10 -3.64 3.13
N ILE A 87 8.32 -2.85 3.88
CA ILE A 87 8.39 -2.83 5.34
C ILE A 87 8.00 -4.20 5.88
N PHE A 88 6.89 -4.79 5.43
CA PHE A 88 6.50 -6.14 5.84
C PHE A 88 7.58 -7.17 5.48
N ALA A 89 8.11 -7.10 4.27
CA ALA A 89 9.15 -8.01 3.78
C ALA A 89 10.44 -7.92 4.63
N LEU A 90 10.91 -6.71 4.93
CA LEU A 90 12.10 -6.48 5.76
C LEU A 90 11.87 -6.90 7.21
N LEU A 91 10.69 -6.67 7.76
CA LEU A 91 10.42 -7.06 9.15
C LEU A 91 10.27 -8.58 9.33
N LEU A 92 9.82 -9.31 8.31
CA LEU A 92 9.62 -10.76 8.37
C LEU A 92 10.81 -11.58 7.89
N TYR A 93 11.52 -11.10 6.88
CA TYR A 93 12.43 -11.93 6.09
C TYR A 93 13.83 -11.33 5.87
N LYS A 94 14.18 -10.22 6.54
CA LYS A 94 15.50 -9.57 6.36
C LYS A 94 16.66 -10.55 6.40
N ASP A 95 16.68 -11.46 7.39
CA ASP A 95 17.79 -12.41 7.57
C ASP A 95 17.82 -13.49 6.47
N ARG A 96 16.66 -13.81 5.87
CA ARG A 96 16.56 -14.76 4.75
C ARG A 96 16.86 -14.12 3.39
N MET A 97 16.75 -12.80 3.28
CA MET A 97 16.99 -12.06 2.03
C MET A 97 18.47 -11.79 1.74
N GLY A 98 19.34 -11.87 2.75
CA GLY A 98 20.77 -11.59 2.60
C GLY A 98 21.01 -10.23 1.94
N SER A 99 21.79 -10.20 0.85
CA SER A 99 22.11 -8.98 0.11
C SER A 99 20.89 -8.30 -0.53
N PHE A 100 19.81 -9.05 -0.82
CA PHE A 100 18.60 -8.50 -1.42
C PHE A 100 17.90 -7.47 -0.52
N ALA A 101 18.07 -7.57 0.81
CA ALA A 101 17.55 -6.60 1.75
C ALA A 101 18.08 -5.17 1.52
N ARG A 102 19.27 -5.01 0.92
CA ARG A 102 19.84 -3.70 0.56
C ARG A 102 19.13 -3.05 -0.62
N VAL A 103 18.49 -3.84 -1.49
CA VAL A 103 17.68 -3.36 -2.61
C VAL A 103 16.25 -3.06 -2.15
N VAL A 104 15.71 -3.88 -1.24
CA VAL A 104 14.35 -3.70 -0.69
C VAL A 104 14.25 -2.49 0.26
N GLY A 105 15.33 -2.13 0.96
CA GLY A 105 15.34 -0.94 1.83
C GLY A 105 14.95 0.36 1.11
N PRO A 106 15.63 0.72 0.00
CA PRO A 106 15.33 1.91 -0.78
C PRO A 106 13.96 1.92 -1.48
N THR A 107 13.24 0.80 -1.57
CA THR A 107 11.91 0.82 -2.21
C THR A 107 10.87 1.53 -1.38
N THR A 108 11.06 1.64 -0.05
CA THR A 108 10.14 2.36 0.84
C THR A 108 10.03 3.85 0.47
N PRO A 109 11.11 4.65 0.42
CA PRO A 109 11.00 6.06 0.03
C PRO A 109 10.48 6.25 -1.40
N ILE A 110 10.85 5.38 -2.34
CA ILE A 110 10.31 5.40 -3.71
C ILE A 110 8.80 5.18 -3.70
N GLY A 111 8.34 4.20 -2.92
CA GLY A 111 6.91 3.95 -2.73
C GLY A 111 6.17 5.16 -2.17
N GLY A 112 6.78 5.84 -1.20
CA GLY A 112 6.28 7.11 -0.65
C GLY A 112 6.09 8.18 -1.72
N LEU A 113 7.10 8.41 -2.55
CA LEU A 113 7.05 9.38 -3.65
C LEU A 113 5.96 9.04 -4.68
N LEU A 114 5.79 7.76 -5.02
CA LEU A 114 4.74 7.33 -5.94
C LEU A 114 3.34 7.55 -5.36
N MET A 115 3.12 7.29 -4.06
CA MET A 115 1.85 7.60 -3.41
C MET A 115 1.56 9.10 -3.46
N ILE A 116 2.55 9.94 -3.10
CA ILE A 116 2.43 11.40 -3.17
C ILE A 116 2.07 11.85 -4.60
N GLY A 117 2.83 11.40 -5.60
CA GLY A 117 2.59 11.74 -7.01
C GLY A 117 1.22 11.26 -7.50
N GLY A 118 0.78 10.08 -7.06
CA GLY A 118 -0.53 9.52 -7.37
C GLY A 118 -1.68 10.40 -6.87
N TYR A 119 -1.62 10.86 -5.62
CA TYR A 119 -2.61 11.80 -5.09
C TYR A 119 -2.50 13.20 -5.68
N LEU A 120 -1.28 13.74 -5.88
CA LEU A 120 -1.09 15.06 -6.51
C LEU A 120 -1.62 15.08 -7.95
N SER A 121 -1.56 13.94 -8.66
CA SER A 121 -2.13 13.85 -10.01
C SER A 121 -3.65 14.01 -10.06
N LEU A 122 -4.35 13.97 -8.92
CA LEU A 122 -5.78 14.26 -8.84
C LEU A 122 -6.10 15.77 -8.89
N LEU A 123 -5.10 16.65 -8.67
CA LEU A 123 -5.29 18.10 -8.68
C LEU A 123 -5.56 18.68 -10.07
N PHE A 124 -5.13 17.98 -11.11
CA PHE A 124 -5.23 18.38 -12.51
C PHE A 124 -6.11 17.41 -13.24
#